data_AF-A0A954TXA6-F1
#
_entry.id   AF-A0A954TXA6-F1
#
_cell.length_a   1.000
_cell.length_b   1.000
_cell.length_c   1.000
_cell.angle_alpha   90.00
_cell.angle_beta   90.00
_cell.angle_gamma   90.00
#
_symmetry.space_group_name_H-M   'P 1'
#
loop_
_entity.id
_entity.type
_entity.pdbx_description
1 polymer ?
#
loop_
_entity_poly.entity_id
_entity_poly.type
_entity_poly.pdbx_seq_one_letter_code
_entity_poly.pdbx_strand_id
1 'polypeptide(L)'
;MIGRAANWSHRQSCGEISLGDKAVAVHLNRPAVGLGGLAPSTTDRVLGIELPDFADPIPASLMVDGYVRQPDLIATYERPGDDHLRVQLDWRYDQQVTQAGECAGLHVWVSLQTDRLDSRPLLNVVTELSAATLLQLTPNGDWVPPKSSPEDTAGCGSAAATALLFRPQAAVDQSLLVLVMPHDVLRCRLTANTAQSGWRCDYTLLGEHLEKGVIRRAQLAVYPLTRQQDEVIAAELFAKFLGGPLPLTV
;
A
#
# COMPACT_ATOMS: atom_id res chain seq x y z
N MET A 1 -12.04 -21.65 16.42
CA MET A 1 -12.37 -20.36 17.06
C MET A 1 -12.76 -19.43 15.92
N ILE A 2 -13.98 -18.91 15.86
CA ILE A 2 -14.36 -17.98 14.77
C ILE A 2 -13.69 -16.65 15.12
N GLY A 3 -12.68 -16.26 14.33
CA GLY A 3 -11.96 -15.00 14.51
C GLY A 3 -12.94 -13.83 14.55
N ARG A 4 -12.81 -12.98 15.57
CA ARG A 4 -13.62 -11.76 15.68
C ARG A 4 -13.25 -10.86 14.51
N ALA A 5 -14.18 -10.62 13.60
CA ALA A 5 -13.94 -9.70 12.48
C ALA A 5 -13.48 -8.35 13.03
N ALA A 6 -12.28 -7.92 12.64
CA ALA A 6 -11.81 -6.58 12.95
C ALA A 6 -12.70 -5.59 12.17
N ASN A 7 -13.26 -4.62 12.88
CA ASN A 7 -14.13 -3.62 12.29
C ASN A 7 -13.44 -2.28 12.35
N TRP A 8 -13.51 -1.53 11.26
CA TRP A 8 -13.13 -0.13 11.25
C TRP A 8 -14.05 0.68 12.15
N SER A 9 -13.46 1.57 12.93
CA SER A 9 -14.15 2.71 13.51
C SER A 9 -13.84 3.93 12.67
N HIS A 10 -14.84 4.76 12.38
CA HIS A 10 -14.67 5.95 11.55
C HIS A 10 -15.22 7.18 12.26
N ARG A 11 -14.38 8.19 12.42
CA ARG A 11 -14.74 9.49 13.01
C ARG A 11 -14.19 10.60 12.14
N GLN A 12 -15.08 11.43 11.60
CA GLN A 12 -14.74 12.56 10.74
C GLN A 12 -13.95 12.12 9.49
N SER A 13 -12.65 12.37 9.46
CA SER A 13 -11.74 11.99 8.37
C SER A 13 -10.67 11.00 8.82
N CYS A 14 -10.88 10.31 9.94
CA CYS A 14 -9.98 9.30 10.48
C CYS A 14 -10.70 7.96 10.58
N GLY A 15 -10.13 6.92 9.96
CA GLY A 15 -10.51 5.54 10.17
C GLY A 15 -9.47 4.82 11.02
N GLU A 16 -9.91 4.00 11.96
CA GLU A 16 -9.04 3.22 12.84
C GLU A 16 -9.47 1.75 12.90
N ILE A 17 -8.49 0.84 12.92
CA ILE A 17 -8.70 -0.60 13.06
C ILE A 17 -7.60 -1.22 13.93
N SER A 18 -7.88 -2.35 14.56
CA SER A 18 -6.87 -3.15 15.27
C SER A 18 -6.36 -4.29 14.39
N LEU A 19 -5.04 -4.37 14.20
CA LEU A 19 -4.34 -5.48 13.57
C LEU A 19 -3.50 -6.19 14.64
N GLY A 20 -4.06 -7.24 15.24
CA GLY A 20 -3.43 -7.90 16.40
C GLY A 20 -3.34 -6.94 17.59
N ASP A 21 -2.12 -6.66 18.04
CA ASP A 21 -1.81 -5.73 19.13
C ASP A 21 -1.61 -4.28 18.67
N LYS A 22 -1.61 -4.03 17.35
CA LYS A 22 -1.41 -2.70 16.78
C LYS A 22 -2.74 -2.01 16.47
N ALA A 23 -2.84 -0.74 16.83
CA ALA A 23 -3.88 0.15 16.31
C ALA A 23 -3.35 0.84 15.05
N VAL A 24 -4.09 0.74 13.96
CA VAL A 24 -3.75 1.35 12.66
C VAL A 24 -4.75 2.44 12.34
N ALA A 25 -4.25 3.61 11.97
CA ALA A 25 -5.06 4.78 11.64
C ALA A 25 -4.83 5.23 10.19
N VAL A 26 -5.88 5.72 9.55
CA VAL A 26 -5.87 6.27 8.19
C VAL A 26 -6.53 7.64 8.19
N HIS A 27 -5.80 8.65 7.72
CA HIS A 27 -6.35 9.98 7.51
C HIS A 27 -6.90 10.10 6.08
N LEU A 28 -8.23 10.05 5.94
CA LEU A 28 -8.89 10.06 4.62
C LEU A 28 -8.64 11.35 3.83
N ASN A 29 -8.40 12.48 4.47
CA ASN A 29 -8.06 13.73 3.79
C ASN A 29 -6.55 13.93 3.58
N ARG A 30 -5.72 12.98 4.04
CA ARG A 30 -4.26 12.99 3.90
C ARG A 30 -3.76 11.59 3.55
N PRO A 31 -4.20 11.00 2.42
CA PRO A 31 -3.78 9.66 2.04
C PRO A 31 -2.26 9.57 1.84
N ALA A 32 -1.59 10.70 1.52
CA ALA A 32 -0.14 10.80 1.45
C ALA A 32 0.55 10.61 2.81
N VAL A 33 -0.10 10.77 3.95
CA VAL A 33 0.52 10.45 5.25
C VAL A 33 0.65 8.92 5.44
N GLY A 34 -0.18 8.14 4.75
CA GLY A 34 -0.18 6.68 4.83
C GLY A 34 -0.82 6.13 6.10
N LEU A 35 -0.47 4.88 6.41
CA LEU A 35 -1.01 4.09 7.50
C LEU A 35 -0.24 4.37 8.79
N GLY A 36 -0.88 5.06 9.73
CA GLY A 36 -0.32 5.34 11.06
C GLY A 36 -0.35 4.12 11.97
N GLY A 37 0.59 4.03 12.92
CA GLY A 37 0.62 2.99 13.95
C GLY A 37 1.23 1.64 13.52
N LEU A 38 1.55 1.45 12.24
CA LEU A 38 2.27 0.27 11.76
C LEU A 38 3.79 0.39 11.96
N ALA A 39 4.33 1.58 11.77
CA ALA A 39 5.74 1.86 11.87
C ALA A 39 6.17 2.24 13.29
N PRO A 40 7.43 2.00 13.70
CA PRO A 40 7.91 2.35 15.03
C PRO A 40 8.07 3.85 15.27
N SER A 41 8.41 4.63 14.24
CA SER A 41 8.56 6.09 14.35
C SER A 41 7.30 6.82 13.87
N THR A 42 7.04 7.99 14.44
CA THR A 42 5.97 8.90 13.98
C THR A 42 6.32 9.63 12.68
N THR A 43 7.59 9.61 12.27
CA THR A 43 8.05 10.19 11.00
C THR A 43 8.04 9.18 9.86
N ASP A 44 7.88 7.89 10.19
CA ASP A 44 7.79 6.84 9.21
C ASP A 44 6.44 6.91 8.49
N ARG A 45 6.44 6.52 7.22
CA ARG A 45 5.29 6.54 6.32
C ARG A 45 5.12 5.17 5.70
N VAL A 46 3.97 4.54 5.90
CA VAL A 46 3.67 3.22 5.33
C VAL A 46 2.55 3.36 4.31
N LEU A 47 2.80 2.96 3.06
CA LEU A 47 1.80 3.03 1.98
C LEU A 47 1.10 4.40 1.88
N GLY A 48 1.85 5.50 1.93
CA GLY A 48 1.25 6.81 1.70
C GLY A 48 0.98 7.02 0.21
N ILE A 49 -0.28 7.27 -0.12
CA ILE A 49 -0.82 7.32 -1.48
C ILE A 49 -0.89 8.79 -1.91
N GLU A 50 -0.05 9.16 -2.86
CA GLU A 50 -0.02 10.50 -3.44
C GLU A 50 -0.86 10.50 -4.71
N LEU A 51 -1.81 11.43 -4.76
CA LEU A 51 -2.69 11.63 -5.91
C LEU A 51 -2.24 12.94 -6.58
N PRO A 52 -1.40 12.90 -7.65
CA PRO A 52 -0.77 14.10 -8.20
C PRO A 52 -1.75 15.19 -8.64
N ASP A 53 -2.97 14.79 -9.01
CA ASP A 53 -4.06 15.67 -9.42
C ASP A 53 -4.83 16.33 -8.26
N PHE A 54 -4.45 16.05 -7.01
CA PHE A 54 -5.10 16.54 -5.80
C PHE A 54 -4.10 17.27 -4.89
N ALA A 55 -4.55 18.27 -4.15
CA ALA A 55 -3.73 18.93 -3.12
C ALA A 55 -3.53 18.00 -1.91
N ASP A 56 -2.48 18.26 -1.12
CA ASP A 56 -2.25 17.59 0.17
C ASP A 56 -2.18 18.64 1.30
N PRO A 57 -3.11 18.66 2.28
CA PRO A 57 -4.28 17.78 2.41
C PRO A 57 -5.29 17.95 1.27
N ILE A 58 -6.04 16.89 0.98
CA ILE A 58 -7.15 16.93 0.03
C ILE A 58 -8.28 17.78 0.65
N PRO A 59 -8.72 18.86 -0.03
CA PRO A 59 -9.83 19.68 0.45
C PRO A 59 -11.09 18.84 0.65
N ALA A 60 -11.85 19.12 1.71
CA ALA A 60 -13.10 18.41 2.01
C ALA A 60 -14.11 18.47 0.84
N SER A 61 -14.07 19.54 0.04
CA SER A 61 -14.91 19.69 -1.16
C SER A 61 -14.60 18.70 -2.28
N LEU A 62 -13.42 18.07 -2.27
CA LEU A 62 -13.01 17.05 -3.26
C LEU A 62 -13.16 15.62 -2.71
N MET A 63 -13.41 15.45 -1.40
CA MET A 63 -13.68 14.15 -0.79
C MET A 63 -15.20 13.95 -0.75
N VAL A 64 -15.72 13.21 -1.71
CA VAL A 64 -17.17 12.99 -1.91
C VAL A 64 -17.74 12.15 -0.78
N ASP A 65 -17.03 11.09 -0.41
CA ASP A 65 -17.47 10.13 0.60
C ASP A 65 -16.31 9.61 1.44
N GLY A 66 -16.62 9.27 2.69
CA GLY A 66 -15.75 8.56 3.62
C GLY A 66 -16.61 7.73 4.56
N TYR A 67 -16.57 6.40 4.47
CA TYR A 67 -17.46 5.54 5.26
C TYR A 67 -16.89 4.13 5.45
N VAL A 68 -17.51 3.38 6.38
CA VAL A 68 -17.19 1.98 6.63
C VAL A 68 -18.28 1.10 6.00
N ARG A 69 -17.86 0.10 5.24
CA ARG A 69 -18.74 -0.92 4.66
C ARG A 69 -18.19 -2.31 4.95
N GLN A 70 -18.80 -3.00 5.91
CA GLN A 70 -18.34 -4.33 6.33
C GLN A 70 -16.85 -4.30 6.78
N PRO A 71 -15.86 -5.07 6.25
CA PRO A 71 -14.48 -4.93 6.70
C PRO A 71 -13.71 -3.78 6.00
N ASP A 72 -14.41 -2.97 5.20
CA ASP A 72 -13.80 -1.97 4.31
C ASP A 72 -13.97 -0.57 4.88
N LEU A 73 -12.89 0.19 4.94
CA LEU A 73 -12.92 1.64 5.03
C LEU A 73 -12.78 2.18 3.61
N ILE A 74 -13.71 3.03 3.17
CA ILE A 74 -13.76 3.53 1.80
C ILE A 74 -13.70 5.05 1.83
N ALA A 75 -12.84 5.63 1.00
CA ALA A 75 -12.83 7.05 0.69
C ALA A 75 -12.92 7.26 -0.82
N THR A 76 -13.76 8.20 -1.26
CA THR A 76 -13.90 8.58 -2.66
C THR A 76 -13.57 10.05 -2.83
N TYR A 77 -12.76 10.35 -3.83
CA TYR A 77 -12.34 11.69 -4.23
C TYR A 77 -12.76 11.94 -5.67
N GLU A 78 -13.28 13.13 -5.95
CA GLU A 78 -13.65 13.55 -7.29
C GLU A 78 -13.09 14.93 -7.56
N ARG A 79 -12.40 15.06 -8.70
CA ARG A 79 -11.96 16.36 -9.21
C ARG A 79 -12.94 16.82 -10.29
N PRO A 80 -13.74 17.87 -10.05
CA PRO A 80 -14.67 18.38 -11.06
C PRO A 80 -13.91 19.06 -12.21
N GLY A 81 -14.48 19.04 -13.41
CA GLY A 81 -13.96 19.71 -14.61
C GLY A 81 -13.97 18.81 -15.84
N ASP A 82 -13.44 19.32 -16.96
CA ASP A 82 -13.35 18.58 -18.23
C ASP A 82 -12.48 17.31 -18.14
N ASP A 83 -11.57 17.31 -17.16
CA ASP A 83 -10.72 16.18 -16.80
C ASP A 83 -11.23 15.51 -15.51
N HIS A 84 -12.52 15.18 -15.48
CA HIS A 84 -13.12 14.49 -14.35
C HIS A 84 -12.35 13.21 -14.06
N LEU A 85 -11.81 13.14 -12.85
CA LEU A 85 -11.04 12.04 -12.31
C LEU A 85 -11.68 11.68 -10.98
N ARG A 86 -12.11 10.43 -10.87
CA ARG A 86 -12.62 9.82 -9.65
C ARG A 86 -11.59 8.82 -9.14
N VAL A 87 -11.23 8.96 -7.87
CA VAL A 87 -10.34 8.06 -7.15
C VAL A 87 -11.09 7.45 -5.99
N GLN A 88 -11.08 6.13 -5.85
CA GLN A 88 -11.60 5.45 -4.67
C GLN A 88 -10.50 4.64 -4.02
N LEU A 89 -10.30 4.85 -2.72
CA LEU A 89 -9.42 4.07 -1.87
C LEU A 89 -10.28 3.16 -0.99
N ASP A 90 -9.93 1.88 -0.96
CA ASP A 90 -10.58 0.86 -0.14
C ASP A 90 -9.52 0.18 0.71
N TRP A 91 -9.58 0.35 2.02
CA TRP A 91 -8.73 -0.32 3.00
C TRP A 91 -9.52 -1.43 3.68
N ARG A 92 -9.16 -2.68 3.37
CA ARG A 92 -9.81 -3.87 3.92
C ARG A 92 -8.92 -4.56 4.92
N TYR A 93 -9.50 -4.98 6.04
CA TYR A 93 -8.88 -5.95 6.92
C TYR A 93 -8.65 -7.28 6.21
N ASP A 94 -7.40 -7.72 6.16
CA ASP A 94 -7.02 -8.99 5.53
C ASP A 94 -6.46 -9.94 6.59
N GLN A 95 -7.00 -11.16 6.66
CA GLN A 95 -6.55 -12.19 7.58
C GLN A 95 -6.20 -13.44 6.79
N GLN A 96 -4.95 -13.86 6.91
CA GLN A 96 -4.37 -14.95 6.15
C GLN A 96 -3.84 -16.04 7.08
N VAL A 97 -4.10 -17.31 6.77
CA VAL A 97 -3.56 -18.45 7.54
C VAL A 97 -2.27 -18.95 6.90
N THR A 98 -1.13 -18.71 7.52
CA THR A 98 0.20 -19.16 7.06
C THR A 98 0.63 -20.40 7.82
N GLN A 99 1.76 -21.02 7.44
CA GLN A 99 2.33 -22.14 8.20
C GLN A 99 2.67 -21.78 9.65
N ALA A 100 3.00 -20.51 9.93
CA ALA A 100 3.33 -20.03 11.26
C ALA A 100 2.11 -19.58 12.09
N GLY A 101 0.92 -19.55 11.47
CA GLY A 101 -0.32 -19.14 12.14
C GLY A 101 -1.10 -18.07 11.36
N GLU A 102 -2.04 -17.43 12.05
CA GLU A 102 -2.85 -16.35 11.47
C GLU A 102 -2.05 -15.06 11.41
N CYS A 103 -2.06 -14.40 10.25
CA CYS A 103 -1.45 -13.10 10.03
C CYS A 103 -2.55 -12.10 9.66
N ALA A 104 -2.58 -10.98 10.38
CA ALA A 104 -3.47 -9.87 10.10
C ALA A 104 -2.71 -8.76 9.35
N GLY A 105 -3.36 -8.18 8.35
CA GLY A 105 -2.82 -7.10 7.54
C GLY A 105 -3.92 -6.22 6.98
N LEU A 106 -3.52 -5.33 6.06
CA LEU A 106 -4.45 -4.52 5.28
C LEU A 106 -4.21 -4.75 3.80
N HIS A 107 -5.30 -4.98 3.08
CA HIS A 107 -5.32 -4.91 1.62
C HIS A 107 -5.83 -3.53 1.23
N VAL A 108 -5.18 -2.88 0.27
CA VAL A 108 -5.55 -1.58 -0.24
C VAL A 108 -5.82 -1.65 -1.74
N TRP A 109 -7.03 -1.30 -2.15
CA TRP A 109 -7.36 -1.09 -3.56
C TRP A 109 -7.43 0.40 -3.87
N VAL A 110 -6.82 0.80 -4.98
CA VAL A 110 -6.93 2.15 -5.52
C VAL A 110 -7.61 2.08 -6.87
N SER A 111 -8.87 2.52 -6.95
CA SER A 111 -9.62 2.59 -8.20
C SER A 111 -9.54 3.98 -8.80
N LEU A 112 -9.19 4.07 -10.09
CA LEU A 112 -9.16 5.30 -10.88
C LEU A 112 -10.17 5.20 -12.02
N GLN A 113 -10.95 6.24 -12.22
CA GLN A 113 -11.91 6.37 -13.33
C GLN A 113 -11.84 7.78 -13.89
N THR A 114 -11.91 7.91 -15.22
CA THR A 114 -11.97 9.21 -15.89
C THR A 114 -13.10 9.30 -16.90
N ASP A 115 -13.55 10.52 -17.16
CA ASP A 115 -14.44 10.82 -18.29
C ASP A 115 -13.70 11.22 -19.57
N ARG A 116 -12.37 11.36 -19.52
CA ARG A 116 -11.56 11.63 -20.71
C ARG A 116 -11.45 10.38 -21.58
N LEU A 117 -11.45 10.59 -22.89
CA LEU A 117 -11.16 9.55 -23.87
C LEU A 117 -9.68 9.11 -23.82
N ASP A 118 -8.78 10.05 -23.54
CA ASP A 118 -7.33 9.83 -23.51
C ASP A 118 -6.73 10.34 -22.20
N SER A 119 -6.70 9.50 -21.17
CA SER A 119 -5.95 9.79 -19.95
C SER A 119 -4.97 8.67 -19.58
N ARG A 120 -3.94 9.04 -18.81
CA ARG A 120 -2.94 8.13 -18.25
C ARG A 120 -2.69 8.53 -16.79
N PRO A 121 -3.69 8.36 -15.91
CA PRO A 121 -3.53 8.81 -14.54
C PRO A 121 -2.43 7.98 -13.88
N LEU A 122 -1.53 8.68 -13.17
CA LEU A 122 -0.44 8.08 -12.43
C LEU A 122 -0.80 8.09 -10.95
N LEU A 123 -0.45 7.01 -10.27
CA LEU A 123 -0.55 6.91 -8.82
C LEU A 123 0.84 6.76 -8.24
N ASN A 124 1.20 7.56 -7.24
CA ASN A 124 2.46 7.35 -6.53
C ASN A 124 2.18 6.78 -5.13
N VAL A 125 2.94 5.76 -4.74
CA VAL A 125 2.86 5.17 -3.41
C VAL A 125 4.23 5.17 -2.78
N VAL A 126 4.31 5.68 -1.57
CA VAL A 126 5.55 5.86 -0.83
C VAL A 126 5.52 5.06 0.46
N THR A 127 6.56 4.27 0.69
CA THR A 127 6.87 3.72 2.01
C THR A 127 8.26 4.20 2.41
N GLU A 128 8.35 4.88 3.55
CA GLU A 128 9.58 5.42 4.11
C GLU A 128 9.68 5.00 5.57
N LEU A 129 10.68 4.19 5.89
CA LEU A 129 10.83 3.59 7.21
C LEU A 129 12.25 3.73 7.72
N SER A 130 12.37 4.06 9.00
CA SER A 130 13.59 3.98 9.79
C SER A 130 13.97 2.50 10.01
N ALA A 131 14.49 1.86 8.97
CA ALA A 131 14.75 0.43 8.93
C ALA A 131 16.24 0.07 8.85
N ALA A 132 16.67 -0.83 9.74
CA ALA A 132 18.02 -1.37 9.75
C ALA A 132 18.31 -2.21 8.51
N THR A 133 17.31 -2.94 8.04
CA THR A 133 17.45 -3.85 6.91
C THR A 133 16.20 -3.79 6.06
N LEU A 134 16.40 -3.73 4.75
CA LEU A 134 15.37 -3.93 3.75
C LEU A 134 15.77 -5.18 2.96
N LEU A 135 14.83 -6.09 2.78
CA LEU A 135 14.95 -7.21 1.86
C LEU A 135 13.88 -7.10 0.77
N GLN A 136 14.23 -7.58 -0.42
CA GLN A 136 13.32 -7.67 -1.55
C GLN A 136 13.23 -9.14 -2.00
N LEU A 137 12.03 -9.60 -2.36
CA LEU A 137 11.84 -10.97 -2.84
C LEU A 137 12.20 -11.05 -4.32
N THR A 138 13.16 -11.90 -4.67
CA THR A 138 13.55 -12.13 -6.06
C THR A 138 12.55 -13.01 -6.80
N PRO A 139 12.55 -13.02 -8.15
CA PRO A 139 11.74 -13.96 -8.94
C PRO A 139 11.98 -15.45 -8.62
N ASN A 140 13.16 -15.77 -8.07
CA ASN A 140 13.51 -17.14 -7.67
C ASN A 140 12.96 -17.52 -6.28
N GLY A 141 12.33 -16.60 -5.57
CA GLY A 141 11.81 -16.81 -4.22
C GLY A 141 12.80 -16.51 -3.10
N ASP A 142 14.00 -15.99 -3.41
CA ASP A 142 15.00 -15.64 -2.40
C ASP A 142 14.81 -14.20 -1.90
N TRP A 143 14.96 -13.98 -0.60
CA TRP A 143 15.03 -12.65 -0.01
C TRP A 143 16.45 -12.13 -0.02
N VAL A 144 16.68 -11.00 -0.69
CA VAL A 144 18.02 -10.41 -0.81
C VAL A 144 17.98 -8.92 -0.45
N PRO A 145 19.08 -8.34 0.07
CA PRO A 145 19.18 -6.89 0.19
C PRO A 145 19.02 -6.22 -1.19
N PRO A 146 18.28 -5.12 -1.31
CA PRO A 146 18.16 -4.41 -2.56
C PRO A 146 19.52 -3.82 -2.95
N LYS A 147 19.83 -3.84 -4.25
CA LYS A 147 20.92 -3.05 -4.79
C LYS A 147 20.43 -1.60 -4.83
N SER A 148 20.99 -0.73 -3.99
CA SER A 148 20.72 0.70 -4.07
C SER A 148 21.16 1.19 -5.46
N SER A 149 20.22 1.62 -6.29
CA SER A 149 20.50 2.26 -7.56
C SER A 149 19.94 3.68 -7.53
N PRO A 150 20.75 4.72 -7.74
CA PRO A 150 20.24 6.08 -7.95
C PRO A 150 19.50 6.21 -9.29
N GLU A 151 19.68 5.25 -10.20
CA GLU A 151 19.06 5.26 -11.51
C GLU A 151 17.66 4.65 -11.48
N ASP A 152 16.75 5.40 -12.09
CA ASP A 152 15.42 4.97 -12.42
C ASP A 152 15.49 3.75 -13.34
N THR A 153 15.12 2.58 -12.84
CA THR A 153 14.77 1.46 -13.71
C THR A 153 13.45 1.80 -14.41
N ALA A 154 13.51 2.74 -15.36
CA ALA A 154 12.46 3.03 -16.31
C ALA A 154 12.42 1.85 -17.28
N GLY A 155 11.38 1.03 -17.17
CA GLY A 155 11.18 -0.13 -18.02
C GLY A 155 11.84 -1.39 -17.48
N CYS A 156 11.20 -2.04 -16.50
CA CYS A 156 11.31 -3.48 -16.34
C CYS A 156 10.22 -3.96 -15.40
N GLY A 157 9.49 -5.00 -15.81
CA GLY A 157 8.73 -5.88 -14.92
C GLY A 157 9.67 -6.63 -13.98
N SER A 158 10.43 -5.88 -13.16
CA SER A 158 11.23 -6.43 -12.09
C SER A 158 10.25 -6.80 -10.99
N ALA A 159 9.74 -8.03 -11.05
CA ALA A 159 9.02 -8.66 -9.95
C ALA A 159 9.78 -8.53 -8.62
N ALA A 160 11.10 -8.26 -8.66
CA ALA A 160 11.95 -8.17 -7.48
C ALA A 160 11.55 -7.08 -6.47
N ALA A 161 10.96 -5.95 -6.90
CA ALA A 161 10.59 -4.87 -5.99
C ALA A 161 9.10 -4.86 -5.63
N THR A 162 8.39 -5.97 -5.82
CA THR A 162 6.93 -6.05 -5.58
C THR A 162 6.58 -6.58 -4.19
N ALA A 163 7.54 -7.19 -3.51
CA ALA A 163 7.45 -7.60 -2.12
C ALA A 163 8.70 -7.12 -1.38
N LEU A 164 8.49 -6.24 -0.40
CA LEU A 164 9.53 -5.61 0.39
C LEU A 164 9.34 -5.94 1.86
N LEU A 165 10.37 -6.49 2.49
CA LEU A 165 10.38 -6.82 3.91
C LEU A 165 11.31 -5.86 4.65
N PHE A 166 10.71 -4.94 5.39
CA PHE A 166 11.41 -3.97 6.22
C PHE A 166 11.60 -4.55 7.62
N ARG A 167 12.83 -4.44 8.14
CA ARG A 167 13.19 -4.80 9.51
C ARG A 167 13.69 -3.53 10.22
N PRO A 168 12.83 -2.86 11.01
CA PRO A 168 13.17 -1.66 11.75
C PRO A 168 14.43 -1.75 12.61
N GLN A 169 15.08 -0.62 12.87
CA GLN A 169 16.26 -0.55 13.73
C GLN A 169 15.83 -0.54 15.21
N ALA A 170 16.46 -1.39 16.05
CA ALA A 170 16.22 -1.63 17.50
C ALA A 170 15.35 -2.85 17.86
N ALA A 171 15.35 -3.19 19.17
CA ALA A 171 14.96 -4.42 19.88
C ALA A 171 13.50 -4.91 19.73
N VAL A 172 12.85 -4.57 18.63
CA VAL A 172 11.48 -4.97 18.32
C VAL A 172 11.55 -6.23 17.46
N ASP A 173 10.93 -7.31 17.92
CA ASP A 173 10.84 -8.59 17.20
C ASP A 173 9.81 -8.52 16.05
N GLN A 174 9.86 -7.46 15.25
CA GLN A 174 8.88 -7.17 14.22
C GLN A 174 9.53 -6.85 12.88
N SER A 175 8.83 -7.28 11.83
CA SER A 175 9.09 -6.95 10.44
C SER A 175 7.82 -6.37 9.83
N LEU A 176 7.96 -5.62 8.75
CA LEU A 176 6.82 -5.10 7.99
C LEU A 176 6.96 -5.54 6.54
N LEU A 177 6.01 -6.33 6.07
CA LEU A 177 5.91 -6.70 4.68
C LEU A 177 5.03 -5.69 3.95
N VAL A 178 5.54 -5.12 2.87
CA VAL A 178 4.80 -4.30 1.92
C VAL A 178 4.75 -5.02 0.58
N LEU A 179 3.55 -5.17 0.05
CA LEU A 179 3.27 -5.83 -1.22
C LEU A 179 2.63 -4.85 -2.18
N VAL A 180 3.03 -4.94 -3.44
CA VAL A 180 2.42 -4.23 -4.57
C VAL A 180 2.23 -5.24 -5.68
N MET A 181 1.08 -5.22 -6.34
CA MET A 181 0.80 -6.16 -7.41
C MET A 181 1.73 -5.93 -8.61
N PRO A 182 2.46 -6.95 -9.11
CA PRO A 182 3.52 -6.74 -10.10
C PRO A 182 3.08 -6.05 -11.39
N HIS A 183 1.87 -6.34 -11.88
CA HIS A 183 1.38 -5.74 -13.12
C HIS A 183 0.93 -4.28 -12.97
N ASP A 184 0.77 -3.79 -11.73
CA ASP A 184 0.41 -2.39 -11.48
C ASP A 184 1.64 -1.48 -11.44
N VAL A 185 2.85 -2.04 -11.30
CA VAL A 185 4.10 -1.27 -11.13
C VAL A 185 4.63 -0.80 -12.48
N LEU A 186 4.54 0.51 -12.72
CA LEU A 186 5.22 1.16 -13.85
C LEU A 186 6.70 1.41 -13.52
N ARG A 187 6.97 1.83 -12.28
CA ARG A 187 8.33 2.13 -11.80
C ARG A 187 8.42 1.96 -10.29
N CYS A 188 9.58 1.53 -9.82
CA CYS A 188 9.93 1.47 -8.40
C CYS A 188 11.32 2.08 -8.21
N ARG A 189 11.47 2.97 -7.22
CA ARG A 189 12.75 3.55 -6.82
C ARG A 189 13.00 3.25 -5.35
N LEU A 190 14.14 2.63 -5.07
CA LEU A 190 14.61 2.35 -3.71
C LEU A 190 15.80 3.24 -3.38
N THR A 191 15.67 4.03 -2.31
CA THR A 191 16.74 4.92 -1.84
C THR A 191 17.01 4.66 -0.36
N ALA A 192 18.29 4.60 -0.01
CA ALA A 192 18.69 4.62 1.40
C ALA A 192 18.55 6.06 1.89
N ASN A 193 17.77 6.27 2.95
CA ASN A 193 17.67 7.55 3.63
C ASN A 193 18.78 7.62 4.68
N THR A 194 19.92 8.21 4.30
CA THR A 194 21.09 8.34 5.18
C THR A 194 20.85 9.26 6.36
N ALA A 195 19.92 10.23 6.25
CA ALA A 195 19.60 11.14 7.35
C ALA A 195 18.83 10.44 8.48
N GLN A 196 17.98 9.46 8.14
CA GLN A 196 17.15 8.72 9.10
C GLN A 196 17.63 7.28 9.36
N SER A 197 18.77 6.87 8.77
CA SER A 197 19.23 5.48 8.78
C SER A 197 18.14 4.50 8.33
N GLY A 198 17.42 4.87 7.27
CA GLY A 198 16.23 4.17 6.80
C GLY A 198 16.22 3.89 5.31
N TRP A 199 15.06 3.46 4.83
CA TRP A 199 14.80 3.19 3.43
C TRP A 199 13.53 3.89 2.98
N ARG A 200 13.59 4.47 1.79
CA ARG A 200 12.43 5.01 1.08
C ARG A 200 12.22 4.25 -0.22
N CYS A 201 11.00 3.79 -0.41
CA CYS A 201 10.51 3.16 -1.61
C CYS A 201 9.41 4.03 -2.23
N ASP A 202 9.63 4.47 -3.46
CA ASP A 202 8.67 5.21 -4.27
C ASP A 202 8.21 4.33 -5.43
N TYR A 203 6.93 3.95 -5.44
CA TYR A 203 6.29 3.32 -6.57
C TYR A 203 5.55 4.36 -7.41
N THR A 204 5.71 4.29 -8.73
CA THR A 204 4.73 4.83 -9.67
C THR A 204 3.94 3.65 -10.19
N LEU A 205 2.64 3.68 -9.93
CA LEU A 205 1.67 2.68 -10.30
C LEU A 205 0.76 3.20 -11.39
N LEU A 206 0.24 2.26 -12.17
CA LEU A 206 -0.63 2.54 -13.31
C LEU A 206 0.11 3.45 -14.33
N GLY A 207 -0.54 3.79 -15.43
CA GLY A 207 0.08 4.55 -16.52
C GLY A 207 -0.18 3.99 -17.92
N GLU A 208 -0.86 2.86 -17.98
CA GLU A 208 -1.58 2.46 -19.18
C GLU A 208 -2.70 3.45 -19.51
N HIS A 209 -3.09 3.45 -20.79
CA HIS A 209 -4.19 4.27 -21.27
C HIS A 209 -5.52 3.85 -20.61
N LEU A 210 -6.26 4.84 -20.14
CA LEU A 210 -7.58 4.68 -19.56
C LEU A 210 -8.63 5.26 -20.52
N GLU A 211 -9.44 4.37 -21.10
CA GLU A 211 -10.60 4.74 -21.89
C GLU A 211 -11.70 5.35 -21.01
N LYS A 212 -12.55 6.17 -21.62
CA LYS A 212 -13.66 6.83 -20.94
C LYS A 212 -14.55 5.83 -20.20
N GLY A 213 -14.81 6.09 -18.92
CA GLY A 213 -15.70 5.28 -18.09
C GLY A 213 -15.11 3.96 -17.60
N VAL A 214 -13.92 3.59 -18.08
CA VAL A 214 -13.21 2.38 -17.61
C VAL A 214 -12.61 2.66 -16.24
N ILE A 215 -12.70 1.66 -15.37
CA ILE A 215 -12.06 1.67 -14.05
C ILE A 215 -10.75 0.89 -14.13
N ARG A 216 -9.66 1.48 -13.66
CA ARG A 216 -8.40 0.78 -13.41
C ARG A 216 -8.18 0.68 -11.92
N ARG A 217 -7.57 -0.42 -11.48
CA ARG A 217 -7.34 -0.68 -10.06
C ARG A 217 -5.91 -1.07 -9.83
N ALA A 218 -5.27 -0.43 -8.85
CA ALA A 218 -4.03 -0.90 -8.27
C ALA A 218 -4.30 -1.68 -6.99
N GLN A 219 -3.46 -2.67 -6.71
CA GLN A 219 -3.53 -3.52 -5.53
C GLN A 219 -2.25 -3.44 -4.70
N LEU A 220 -2.42 -3.22 -3.40
CA LEU A 220 -1.33 -3.19 -2.43
C LEU A 220 -1.75 -3.97 -1.19
N ALA A 221 -0.78 -4.43 -0.42
CA ALA A 221 -1.04 -4.95 0.91
C ALA A 221 0.11 -4.63 1.87
N VAL A 222 -0.20 -4.64 3.16
CA VAL A 222 0.79 -4.53 4.22
C VAL A 222 0.49 -5.51 5.35
N TYR A 223 1.53 -6.14 5.87
CA TYR A 223 1.44 -7.08 6.98
C TYR A 223 2.52 -6.78 8.03
N PRO A 224 2.15 -6.42 9.27
CA PRO A 224 3.07 -6.53 10.40
C PRO A 224 3.32 -8.00 10.72
N LEU A 225 4.58 -8.40 10.80
CA LEU A 225 5.01 -9.77 11.06
C LEU A 225 5.90 -9.81 12.30
N THR A 226 5.92 -10.94 12.99
CA THR A 226 7.00 -11.25 13.94
C THR A 226 8.27 -11.58 13.17
N ARG A 227 9.45 -11.24 13.70
CA ARG A 227 10.72 -11.50 13.00
C ARG A 227 11.03 -12.99 12.86
N GLN A 228 10.52 -13.82 13.76
CA GLN A 228 10.65 -15.27 13.66
C GLN A 228 9.97 -15.77 12.38
N GLN A 229 10.77 -16.32 11.46
CA GLN A 229 10.31 -16.88 10.16
C GLN A 229 9.60 -15.86 9.25
N ASP A 230 9.85 -14.56 9.44
CA ASP A 230 9.23 -13.48 8.65
C ASP A 230 9.41 -13.66 7.14
N GLU A 231 10.57 -14.12 6.67
CA GLU A 231 10.85 -14.38 5.26
C GLU A 231 9.97 -15.49 4.66
N VAL A 232 9.75 -16.59 5.40
CA VAL A 232 8.91 -17.70 4.97
C VAL A 232 7.44 -17.26 4.92
N ILE A 233 6.99 -16.62 6.00
CA ILE A 233 5.63 -16.08 6.12
C ILE A 233 5.37 -15.06 5.01
N ALA A 234 6.33 -14.17 4.75
CA ALA A 234 6.20 -13.14 3.73
C ALA A 234 6.13 -13.71 2.31
N ALA A 235 6.90 -14.77 2.01
CA ALA A 235 6.82 -15.47 0.73
C ALA A 235 5.44 -16.15 0.54
N GLU A 236 4.90 -16.76 1.60
CA GLU A 236 3.54 -17.34 1.55
C GLU A 236 2.46 -16.27 1.34
N LEU A 237 2.54 -15.16 2.07
CA LEU A 237 1.62 -14.03 1.93
C LEU A 237 1.69 -13.42 0.53
N PHE A 238 2.90 -13.28 -0.03
CA PHE A 238 3.07 -12.82 -1.40
C PHE A 238 2.45 -13.78 -2.42
N ALA A 239 2.69 -15.09 -2.29
CA ALA A 239 2.09 -16.08 -3.20
C ALA A 239 0.55 -16.03 -3.16
N LYS A 240 -0.03 -15.86 -1.97
CA LYS A 240 -1.49 -15.68 -1.80
C LYS A 240 -1.99 -14.37 -2.39
N PHE A 241 -1.24 -13.29 -2.20
CA PHE A 241 -1.56 -11.99 -2.76
C PHE A 241 -1.59 -12.04 -4.29
N LEU A 242 -0.64 -12.73 -4.93
CA LEU A 242 -0.64 -12.97 -6.38
C LEU A 242 -1.82 -13.84 -6.85
N GLY A 243 -2.23 -14.81 -6.03
CA GLY A 243 -3.38 -15.68 -6.30
C GLY A 243 -4.74 -15.08 -5.94
N GLY A 244 -4.76 -13.87 -5.37
CA GLY A 244 -5.98 -13.16 -5.00
C GLY A 244 -6.87 -12.89 -6.21
N PRO A 245 -8.20 -12.79 -6.04
CA PRO A 245 -9.08 -12.47 -7.15
C PRO A 245 -8.69 -11.11 -7.73
N LEU A 246 -8.45 -11.07 -9.05
CA LEU A 246 -8.31 -9.80 -9.75
C LEU A 246 -9.58 -8.98 -9.52
N PRO A 247 -9.48 -7.70 -9.17
CA PRO A 247 -10.62 -6.91 -8.77
C PRO A 247 -11.51 -6.68 -9.99
N LEU A 248 -12.59 -7.45 -10.09
CA LEU A 248 -13.52 -7.44 -11.23
C LEU A 248 -13.96 -6.01 -11.55
N THR A 249 -13.65 -5.53 -12.76
CA THR A 249 -14.26 -4.34 -13.34
C THR A 249 -15.72 -4.69 -13.64
N VAL A 250 -16.61 -4.44 -12.68
CA VAL A 250 -18.07 -4.47 -12.92
C VAL A 250 -18.52 -3.04 -13.18
#